data_AF-A0A966YIL3-F1
#
_entry.id   AF-A0A966YIL3-F1
#
_cell.length_a   1.000
_cell.length_b   1.000
_cell.length_c   1.000
_cell.angle_alpha   90.00
_cell.angle_beta   90.00
_cell.angle_gamma   90.00
#
_symmetry.space_group_name_H-M   'P 1'
#
loop_
_entity.id
_entity.type
_entity.pdbx_description
1 polymer ?
#
loop_
_entity_poly.entity_id
_entity_poly.type
_entity_poly.pdbx_seq_one_letter_code
_entity_poly.pdbx_strand_id
1 'polypeptide(L)'
;HGCGEVGLGEGRHLMRDIGLAAYGDYAAWANPQMASRGTIRFGTAAMAAGGDLLIDEQADFTGLDPATVSTIHVGSYTRPDSGWKRPASGDAATPPPNAGVYGLVEVVDSHRLRVRPAFTKGGTAGYSIGTHHYYDWQQGNCHFLALDTRGERSRFNSKNRADSQSFILGEAQERWLLETARTTPADFIFLISPDPWTVYHTAAHVSTKPGADRDDKGDGFPSFLHQRERLLEALEAIGKPVLIFSGDVHHAASIRITANVWEFLCGPLASTGHPLATLGNPPTGGSWESMGRSVDVRWLSGFPNDLPYQRIRNAYYGLVRVNNAAEVGRPRDAGLRLAAFDRPSVTVRWHDAYTGRLVYAETVAASGR
;
A
#
# COMPACT_ATOMS: atom_id res chain seq x y z
N HIS A 1 10.67 -0.24 -6.89
CA HIS A 1 9.29 0.15 -7.24
C HIS A 1 9.06 -0.10 -8.73
N GLY A 2 7.81 -0.31 -9.16
CA GLY A 2 7.46 -0.57 -10.57
C GLY A 2 6.90 -1.97 -10.87
N CYS A 3 6.56 -2.77 -9.86
CA CYS A 3 6.11 -4.15 -10.07
C CYS A 3 4.79 -4.24 -10.86
N GLY A 4 3.98 -3.18 -10.88
CA GLY A 4 2.75 -3.06 -11.67
C GLY A 4 2.89 -2.30 -12.98
N GLU A 5 4.05 -1.73 -13.30
CA GLU A 5 4.25 -0.92 -14.51
C GLU A 5 4.46 -1.80 -15.74
N VAL A 6 3.37 -2.18 -16.41
CA VAL A 6 3.42 -2.98 -17.65
C VAL A 6 4.31 -2.30 -18.70
N GLY A 7 5.26 -3.05 -19.25
CA GLY A 7 6.29 -2.56 -20.18
C GLY A 7 7.58 -2.11 -19.50
N LEU A 8 7.66 -2.12 -18.17
CA LEU A 8 8.90 -1.85 -17.46
C LEU A 8 9.90 -2.99 -17.68
N GLY A 9 11.11 -2.65 -18.13
CA GLY A 9 12.20 -3.61 -18.36
C GLY A 9 12.82 -4.16 -17.07
N GLU A 10 14.07 -4.60 -17.16
CA GLU A 10 14.73 -5.35 -16.08
C GLU A 10 15.02 -4.52 -14.82
N GLY A 11 14.86 -5.12 -13.64
CA GLY A 11 15.21 -4.50 -12.36
C GLY A 11 14.68 -5.25 -11.13
N ARG A 12 15.01 -4.73 -9.94
CA ARG A 12 14.68 -5.37 -8.65
C ARG A 12 13.19 -5.61 -8.42
N HIS A 13 12.32 -4.89 -9.14
CA HIS A 13 10.86 -5.11 -9.11
C HIS A 13 10.46 -6.51 -9.59
N LEU A 14 11.28 -7.19 -10.40
CA LEU A 14 11.06 -8.57 -10.87
C LEU A 14 11.28 -9.63 -9.78
N MET A 15 11.65 -9.23 -8.57
CA MET A 15 11.78 -10.13 -7.41
C MET A 15 10.52 -10.19 -6.55
N ARG A 16 9.48 -9.40 -6.89
CA ARG A 16 8.24 -9.31 -6.11
C ARG A 16 7.66 -10.70 -5.84
N ASP A 17 7.43 -11.48 -6.88
CA ASP A 17 6.70 -12.76 -6.76
C ASP A 17 7.50 -13.79 -5.99
N ILE A 18 8.84 -13.77 -6.08
CA ILE A 18 9.72 -14.63 -5.25
C ILE A 18 9.56 -14.27 -3.77
N GLY A 19 9.58 -12.97 -3.44
CA GLY A 19 9.37 -12.51 -2.07
C GLY A 19 7.96 -12.81 -1.55
N LEU A 20 6.94 -12.66 -2.39
CA LEU A 20 5.55 -12.94 -2.04
C LEU A 20 5.26 -14.44 -1.92
N ALA A 21 5.95 -15.29 -2.68
CA ALA A 21 5.88 -16.74 -2.53
C ALA A 21 6.43 -17.17 -1.17
N ALA A 22 7.61 -16.66 -0.77
CA ALA A 22 8.14 -16.88 0.57
C ALA A 22 7.17 -16.37 1.65
N TYR A 23 6.63 -15.15 1.50
CA TYR A 23 5.59 -14.66 2.42
C TYR A 23 4.37 -15.60 2.49
N GLY A 24 3.96 -16.14 1.33
CA GLY A 24 2.94 -17.18 1.19
C GLY A 24 3.17 -18.35 2.13
N ASP A 25 4.38 -18.90 2.11
CA ASP A 25 4.74 -20.08 2.88
C ASP A 25 4.87 -19.80 4.40
N TYR A 26 5.35 -18.61 4.77
CA TYR A 26 5.66 -18.31 6.19
C TYR A 26 4.54 -17.62 6.95
N ALA A 27 3.82 -16.68 6.34
CA ALA A 27 3.00 -15.72 7.07
C ALA A 27 1.62 -15.45 6.45
N ALA A 28 1.37 -15.86 5.21
CA ALA A 28 0.10 -15.53 4.55
C ALA A 28 -1.14 -16.21 5.15
N TRP A 29 -0.96 -17.23 6.00
CA TRP A 29 -2.04 -17.87 6.76
C TRP A 29 -2.76 -16.92 7.70
N ALA A 30 -2.13 -15.79 8.07
CA ALA A 30 -2.74 -14.76 8.91
C ALA A 30 -3.66 -13.81 8.13
N ASN A 31 -3.63 -13.83 6.80
CA ASN A 31 -4.47 -12.96 5.97
C ASN A 31 -5.73 -13.70 5.51
N PRO A 32 -6.90 -13.03 5.48
CA PRO A 32 -8.09 -13.55 4.83
C PRO A 32 -7.83 -13.97 3.38
N GLN A 33 -8.51 -15.03 2.94
CA GLN A 33 -8.56 -15.40 1.53
C GLN A 33 -9.65 -14.60 0.83
N MET A 34 -9.34 -14.12 -0.37
CA MET A 34 -10.23 -13.30 -1.17
C MET A 34 -10.42 -13.90 -2.55
N ALA A 35 -11.58 -13.67 -3.17
CA ALA A 35 -11.83 -14.12 -4.54
C ALA A 35 -10.87 -13.48 -5.56
N SER A 36 -10.37 -12.27 -5.29
CA SER A 36 -9.36 -11.61 -6.11
C SER A 36 -7.96 -12.22 -5.99
N ARG A 37 -7.72 -13.11 -5.02
CA ARG A 37 -6.40 -13.70 -4.75
C ARG A 37 -6.28 -15.08 -5.38
N GLY A 38 -5.36 -15.19 -6.33
CA GLY A 38 -4.92 -16.45 -6.92
C GLY A 38 -3.64 -16.99 -6.28
N THR A 39 -3.05 -17.98 -6.95
CA THR A 39 -1.77 -18.58 -6.57
C THR A 39 -0.66 -18.01 -7.44
N ILE A 40 0.45 -17.61 -6.81
CA ILE A 40 1.66 -17.23 -7.56
C ILE A 40 2.19 -18.46 -8.30
N ARG A 41 2.38 -18.35 -9.60
CA ARG A 41 2.91 -19.44 -10.44
C ARG A 41 4.28 -19.09 -10.95
N PHE A 42 5.16 -20.07 -11.08
CA PHE A 42 6.47 -19.94 -11.70
C PHE A 42 6.61 -20.96 -12.83
N GLY A 43 7.32 -20.59 -13.88
CA GLY A 43 7.56 -21.49 -15.01
C GLY A 43 8.71 -21.02 -15.88
N THR A 44 8.89 -21.69 -17.01
CA THR A 44 9.87 -21.31 -18.04
C THR A 44 9.20 -21.34 -19.39
N ALA A 45 9.26 -20.23 -20.12
CA ALA A 45 8.52 -20.08 -21.36
C ALA A 45 9.41 -19.75 -22.55
N ALA A 46 9.03 -20.26 -23.71
CA ALA A 46 9.51 -19.84 -25.01
C ALA A 46 8.74 -18.63 -25.51
N MET A 47 9.45 -17.71 -26.16
CA MET A 47 8.92 -16.46 -26.71
C MET A 47 9.53 -16.22 -28.10
N ALA A 48 8.76 -15.62 -29.01
CA ALA A 48 9.21 -15.21 -30.33
C ALA A 48 9.42 -13.69 -30.39
N ALA A 49 10.45 -13.23 -31.12
CA ALA A 49 10.65 -11.81 -31.36
C ALA A 49 9.47 -11.22 -32.15
N GLY A 50 8.91 -10.11 -31.68
CA GLY A 50 7.72 -9.47 -32.24
C GLY A 50 6.41 -10.18 -31.92
N GLY A 51 6.44 -11.33 -31.26
CA GLY A 51 5.26 -12.06 -30.81
C GLY A 51 4.79 -11.63 -29.42
N ASP A 52 3.57 -12.00 -29.06
CA ASP A 52 2.92 -11.68 -27.79
C ASP A 52 2.50 -12.93 -27.01
N LEU A 53 2.98 -14.11 -27.43
CA LEU A 53 2.68 -15.40 -26.82
C LEU A 53 3.82 -15.86 -25.91
N LEU A 54 3.49 -16.07 -24.64
CA LEU A 54 4.29 -16.79 -23.67
C LEU A 54 3.88 -18.27 -23.74
N ILE A 55 4.80 -19.14 -24.16
CA ILE A 55 4.52 -20.56 -24.42
C ILE A 55 5.27 -21.43 -23.40
N ASP A 56 4.54 -22.17 -22.58
CA ASP A 56 5.09 -23.12 -21.60
C ASP A 56 4.37 -24.47 -21.74
N GLU A 57 5.02 -25.40 -22.45
CA GLU A 57 4.50 -26.76 -22.72
C GLU A 57 4.40 -27.64 -21.45
N GLN A 58 4.95 -27.19 -20.32
CA GLN A 58 4.88 -27.89 -19.03
C GLN A 58 3.82 -27.30 -18.08
N ALA A 59 3.27 -26.12 -18.41
CA ALA A 59 2.23 -25.48 -17.62
C ALA A 59 0.84 -25.96 -18.01
N ASP A 60 -0.13 -25.81 -17.10
CA ASP A 60 -1.56 -25.86 -17.41
C ASP A 60 -2.25 -24.58 -16.92
N PHE A 61 -2.60 -23.70 -17.86
CA PHE A 61 -3.26 -22.44 -17.60
C PHE A 61 -4.79 -22.52 -17.60
N THR A 62 -5.40 -23.69 -17.87
CA THR A 62 -6.87 -23.81 -17.94
C THR A 62 -7.59 -23.39 -16.67
N GLY A 63 -6.96 -23.57 -15.51
CA GLY A 63 -7.45 -23.11 -14.20
C GLY A 63 -6.97 -21.72 -13.77
N LEU A 64 -6.35 -20.93 -14.64
CA LEU A 64 -5.92 -19.56 -14.31
C LEU A 64 -7.08 -18.59 -14.53
N ASP A 65 -7.61 -18.01 -13.45
CA ASP A 65 -8.60 -16.94 -13.53
C ASP A 65 -7.90 -15.60 -13.82
N PRO A 66 -8.15 -14.96 -14.98
CA PRO A 66 -7.56 -13.66 -15.32
C PRO A 66 -7.85 -12.57 -14.28
N ALA A 67 -8.97 -12.63 -13.56
CA ALA A 67 -9.32 -11.64 -12.55
C ALA A 67 -8.44 -11.68 -11.30
N THR A 68 -7.67 -12.77 -11.12
CA THR A 68 -6.74 -12.95 -9.99
C THR A 68 -5.30 -12.56 -10.32
N VAL A 69 -5.01 -12.28 -11.59
CA VAL A 69 -3.65 -12.01 -12.08
C VAL A 69 -3.34 -10.52 -11.93
N SER A 70 -2.26 -10.21 -11.22
CA SER A 70 -1.75 -8.83 -11.13
C SER A 70 -0.88 -8.47 -12.34
N THR A 71 0.38 -8.88 -12.34
CA THR A 71 1.30 -8.77 -13.48
C THR A 71 2.13 -10.03 -13.65
N ILE A 72 2.57 -10.26 -14.89
CA ILE A 72 3.48 -11.34 -15.25
C ILE A 72 4.89 -10.76 -15.30
N HIS A 73 5.82 -11.33 -14.53
CA HIS A 73 7.23 -10.93 -14.58
C HIS A 73 8.00 -11.97 -15.38
N VAL A 74 8.71 -11.53 -16.43
CA VAL A 74 9.59 -12.39 -17.21
C VAL A 74 11.02 -12.08 -16.83
N GLY A 75 11.86 -13.10 -16.70
CA GLY A 75 13.29 -12.98 -16.49
C GLY A 75 13.67 -12.33 -15.16
N SER A 76 13.28 -12.94 -14.02
CA SER A 76 13.64 -12.45 -12.69
C SER A 76 15.13 -12.09 -12.62
N TYR A 77 15.42 -10.82 -12.34
CA TYR A 77 16.77 -10.28 -12.42
C TYR A 77 16.95 -9.09 -11.47
N THR A 78 18.02 -9.13 -10.67
CA THR A 78 18.45 -7.98 -9.87
C THR A 78 19.72 -7.37 -10.44
N ARG A 79 19.71 -6.06 -10.68
CA ARG A 79 20.94 -5.33 -11.02
C ARG A 79 21.91 -5.36 -9.83
N PRO A 80 23.20 -5.70 -10.05
CA PRO A 80 24.20 -5.81 -8.98
C PRO A 80 24.43 -4.50 -8.20
N ASP A 81 24.45 -3.33 -8.84
CA ASP A 81 24.63 -2.02 -8.17
C ASP A 81 24.07 -0.82 -8.99
N SER A 82 24.15 0.39 -8.43
CA SER A 82 23.64 1.64 -9.03
C SER A 82 24.57 2.27 -10.09
N GLY A 83 25.80 1.76 -10.25
CA GLY A 83 26.77 2.20 -11.27
C GLY A 83 26.87 1.24 -12.47
N TRP A 84 26.07 0.18 -12.45
CA TRP A 84 26.17 -0.95 -13.36
C TRP A 84 25.87 -0.55 -14.82
N LYS A 85 26.83 -0.86 -15.70
CA LYS A 85 26.65 -0.85 -17.16
C LYS A 85 26.21 -2.23 -17.61
N ARG A 86 25.28 -2.28 -18.57
CA ARG A 86 24.83 -3.55 -19.15
C ARG A 86 26.03 -4.30 -19.75
N PRO A 87 26.32 -5.54 -19.33
CA PRO A 87 27.44 -6.31 -19.84
C PRO A 87 27.20 -6.67 -21.31
N ALA A 88 28.29 -7.05 -21.97
CA ALA A 88 28.21 -7.66 -23.30
C ALA A 88 27.40 -8.96 -23.23
N SER A 89 26.73 -9.30 -24.33
CA SER A 89 25.92 -10.52 -24.44
C SER A 89 26.73 -11.77 -24.10
N GLY A 90 26.19 -12.62 -23.22
CA GLY A 90 26.79 -13.93 -22.88
C GLY A 90 27.45 -13.97 -21.50
N ASP A 91 27.56 -12.84 -20.80
CA ASP A 91 27.95 -12.80 -19.39
C ASP A 91 26.79 -13.31 -18.49
N ALA A 92 27.09 -13.99 -17.39
CA ALA A 92 26.13 -14.37 -16.36
C ALA A 92 25.37 -13.16 -15.76
N ALA A 93 25.97 -11.97 -15.83
CA ALA A 93 25.31 -10.72 -15.49
C ALA A 93 24.37 -10.17 -16.59
N THR A 94 24.23 -10.85 -17.74
CA THR A 94 23.33 -10.42 -18.81
C THR A 94 21.87 -10.63 -18.38
N PRO A 95 21.00 -9.61 -18.45
CA PRO A 95 19.58 -9.81 -18.18
C PRO A 95 18.97 -10.86 -19.11
N PRO A 96 18.08 -11.74 -18.62
CA PRO A 96 17.37 -12.70 -19.46
C PRO A 96 16.66 -12.02 -20.64
N PRO A 97 16.45 -12.73 -21.77
CA PRO A 97 15.67 -12.18 -22.87
C PRO A 97 14.29 -11.76 -22.37
N ASN A 98 13.83 -10.59 -22.83
CA ASN A 98 12.53 -10.04 -22.47
C ASN A 98 12.32 -9.77 -20.97
N ALA A 99 13.38 -9.68 -20.15
CA ALA A 99 13.25 -9.39 -18.73
C ALA A 99 12.44 -8.11 -18.48
N GLY A 100 11.32 -8.21 -17.77
CA GLY A 100 10.39 -7.10 -17.60
C GLY A 100 9.01 -7.49 -17.06
N VAL A 101 8.15 -6.48 -16.94
CA VAL A 101 6.78 -6.57 -16.43
C VAL A 101 5.80 -6.57 -17.60
N TYR A 102 4.90 -7.54 -17.60
CA TYR A 102 3.90 -7.76 -18.63
C TYR A 102 2.50 -7.83 -18.01
N GLY A 103 1.51 -7.39 -18.77
CA GLY A 103 0.09 -7.60 -18.45
C GLY A 103 -0.45 -8.82 -19.18
N LEU A 104 -1.32 -9.57 -18.52
CA LEU A 104 -2.10 -10.62 -19.18
C LEU A 104 -3.13 -9.97 -20.13
N VAL A 105 -3.26 -10.52 -21.34
CA VAL A 105 -4.32 -10.17 -22.29
C VAL A 105 -5.40 -11.24 -22.26
N GLU A 106 -5.01 -12.51 -22.40
CA GLU A 106 -5.92 -13.67 -22.33
C GLU A 106 -5.15 -14.95 -22.05
N VAL A 107 -5.85 -15.94 -21.49
CA VAL A 107 -5.43 -17.34 -21.49
C VAL A 107 -5.85 -17.94 -22.82
N VAL A 108 -4.90 -18.27 -23.70
CA VAL A 108 -5.20 -18.76 -25.05
C VAL A 108 -5.59 -20.23 -25.01
N ASP A 109 -4.84 -21.03 -24.23
CA ASP A 109 -5.12 -22.44 -23.92
C ASP A 109 -4.27 -22.91 -22.72
N SER A 110 -4.17 -24.23 -22.52
CA SER A 110 -3.42 -24.84 -21.42
C SER A 110 -1.93 -24.45 -21.39
N HIS A 111 -1.31 -24.13 -22.53
CA HIS A 111 0.15 -23.92 -22.62
C HIS A 111 0.53 -22.52 -23.09
N ARG A 112 -0.44 -21.65 -23.40
CA ARG A 112 -0.18 -20.35 -24.02
C ARG A 112 -0.93 -19.22 -23.33
N LEU A 113 -0.18 -18.18 -22.97
CA LEU A 113 -0.73 -16.89 -22.53
C LEU A 113 -0.43 -15.82 -23.57
N ARG A 114 -1.40 -14.96 -23.86
CA ARG A 114 -1.16 -13.72 -24.59
C ARG A 114 -0.86 -12.60 -23.60
N VAL A 115 0.21 -11.85 -23.85
CA VAL A 115 0.68 -10.79 -22.95
C VAL A 115 0.89 -9.47 -23.68
N ARG A 116 1.02 -8.39 -22.91
CA ARG A 116 1.43 -7.08 -23.41
C ARG A 116 2.53 -6.47 -22.53
N PRO A 117 3.47 -5.70 -23.09
CA PRO A 117 3.70 -5.50 -24.53
C PRO A 117 4.21 -6.78 -25.22
N ALA A 118 4.28 -6.77 -26.56
CA ALA A 118 4.91 -7.86 -27.32
C ALA A 118 6.40 -8.00 -26.98
N PHE A 119 6.94 -9.21 -27.11
CA PHE A 119 8.33 -9.53 -26.86
C PHE A 119 9.25 -8.92 -27.93
N THR A 120 10.39 -8.40 -27.49
CA THR A 120 11.36 -7.76 -28.41
C THR A 120 12.44 -8.75 -28.89
N LYS A 121 12.66 -9.83 -28.14
CA LYS A 121 13.63 -10.87 -28.45
C LYS A 121 12.96 -12.24 -28.47
N GLY A 122 13.50 -13.16 -29.27
CA GLY A 122 13.18 -14.58 -29.16
C GLY A 122 14.00 -15.24 -28.04
N GLY A 123 13.58 -16.42 -27.61
CA GLY A 123 14.34 -17.26 -26.69
C GLY A 123 13.50 -17.81 -25.56
N THR A 124 14.18 -18.20 -24.48
CA THR A 124 13.57 -18.82 -23.31
C THR A 124 13.95 -18.05 -22.05
N ALA A 125 13.00 -17.84 -21.15
CA ALA A 125 13.24 -17.24 -19.84
C ALA A 125 12.27 -17.80 -18.79
N GLY A 126 12.72 -17.79 -17.53
CA GLY A 126 11.82 -18.01 -16.41
C GLY A 126 10.78 -16.89 -16.31
N TYR A 127 9.59 -17.20 -15.82
CA TYR A 127 8.55 -16.21 -15.56
C TYR A 127 7.83 -16.49 -14.24
N SER A 128 7.13 -15.47 -13.74
CA SER A 128 6.15 -15.60 -12.67
C SER A 128 4.84 -14.93 -13.04
N ILE A 129 3.73 -15.48 -12.54
CA ILE A 129 2.39 -14.91 -12.62
C ILE A 129 2.03 -14.46 -11.20
N GLY A 130 2.00 -13.15 -10.97
CA GLY A 130 1.64 -12.57 -9.68
C GLY A 130 0.15 -12.55 -9.43
N THR A 131 -0.22 -12.27 -8.17
CA THR A 131 -1.61 -12.16 -7.70
C THR A 131 -1.83 -10.87 -6.92
N HIS A 132 -3.09 -10.56 -6.62
CA HIS A 132 -3.52 -9.50 -5.70
C HIS A 132 -3.34 -9.91 -4.23
N HIS A 133 -2.93 -8.95 -3.38
CA HIS A 133 -2.69 -9.16 -1.94
C HIS A 133 -3.49 -8.23 -1.02
N TYR A 134 -4.36 -7.39 -1.58
CA TYR A 134 -5.34 -6.62 -0.81
C TYR A 134 -6.51 -7.50 -0.37
N TYR A 135 -7.15 -7.14 0.75
CA TYR A 135 -8.28 -7.88 1.30
C TYR A 135 -9.12 -7.02 2.24
N ASP A 136 -10.30 -7.51 2.61
CA ASP A 136 -11.19 -6.86 3.56
C ASP A 136 -11.80 -7.84 4.57
N TRP A 137 -12.37 -7.26 5.63
CA TRP A 137 -13.26 -7.95 6.55
C TRP A 137 -14.20 -6.95 7.23
N GLN A 138 -15.33 -7.46 7.72
CA GLN A 138 -16.30 -6.67 8.49
C GLN A 138 -16.38 -7.20 9.92
N GLN A 139 -16.47 -6.28 10.88
CA GLN A 139 -16.68 -6.58 12.29
C GLN A 139 -17.64 -5.55 12.88
N GLY A 140 -18.84 -6.00 13.27
CA GLY A 140 -19.89 -5.09 13.74
C GLY A 140 -20.28 -4.08 12.66
N ASN A 141 -20.24 -2.79 12.99
CA ASN A 141 -20.52 -1.68 12.06
C ASN A 141 -19.24 -1.08 11.44
N CYS A 142 -18.15 -1.85 11.39
CA CYS A 142 -16.87 -1.43 10.83
C CYS A 142 -16.49 -2.31 9.64
N HIS A 143 -15.98 -1.71 8.58
CA HIS A 143 -15.39 -2.40 7.44
C HIS A 143 -13.92 -2.03 7.34
N PHE A 144 -13.04 -3.03 7.41
CA PHE A 144 -11.60 -2.87 7.29
C PHE A 144 -11.15 -3.28 5.89
N LEU A 145 -10.44 -2.37 5.21
CA LEU A 145 -9.91 -2.59 3.86
C LEU A 145 -8.37 -2.48 3.96
N ALA A 146 -7.68 -3.61 3.80
CA ALA A 146 -6.22 -3.67 3.80
C ALA A 146 -5.68 -3.54 2.39
N LEU A 147 -4.83 -2.53 2.18
CA LEU A 147 -4.23 -2.20 0.89
C LEU A 147 -2.88 -2.89 0.72
N ASP A 148 -2.60 -3.37 -0.49
CA ASP A 148 -1.23 -3.57 -0.96
C ASP A 148 -0.81 -2.35 -1.77
N THR A 149 0.09 -1.53 -1.23
CA THR A 149 0.63 -0.38 -1.96
C THR A 149 1.94 -0.73 -2.68
N ARG A 150 2.56 -1.89 -2.42
CA ARG A 150 3.91 -2.26 -2.92
C ARG A 150 3.86 -3.20 -4.12
N GLY A 151 2.94 -4.17 -4.14
CA GLY A 151 2.90 -5.25 -5.13
C GLY A 151 2.52 -4.82 -6.55
N GLU A 152 1.76 -3.73 -6.69
CA GLU A 152 1.19 -3.33 -7.98
C GLU A 152 1.44 -1.86 -8.34
N ARG A 153 2.31 -1.14 -7.62
CA ARG A 153 2.62 0.25 -7.98
C ARG A 153 3.46 0.37 -9.25
N SER A 154 3.32 1.50 -9.93
CA SER A 154 4.28 1.96 -10.93
C SER A 154 5.58 2.47 -10.29
N ARG A 155 6.57 2.83 -11.10
CA ARG A 155 7.61 3.75 -10.61
C ARG A 155 6.97 5.11 -10.39
N PHE A 156 7.42 5.80 -9.35
CA PHE A 156 7.02 7.20 -9.17
C PHE A 156 7.78 8.08 -10.17
N ASN A 157 7.14 9.16 -10.61
CA ASN A 157 7.73 10.15 -11.49
C ASN A 157 8.28 11.31 -10.66
N SER A 158 9.59 11.28 -10.37
CA SER A 158 10.25 12.33 -9.57
C SER A 158 10.22 13.72 -10.19
N LYS A 159 10.00 13.82 -11.51
CA LYS A 159 9.92 15.10 -12.23
C LYS A 159 8.50 15.67 -12.23
N ASN A 160 7.49 14.81 -12.13
CA ASN A 160 6.09 15.19 -12.09
C ASN A 160 5.28 14.22 -11.24
N ARG A 161 5.11 14.54 -9.96
CA ARG A 161 4.33 13.71 -9.01
C ARG A 161 2.83 13.70 -9.31
N ALA A 162 2.34 14.64 -10.12
CA ALA A 162 0.96 14.72 -10.57
C ALA A 162 0.73 14.00 -11.91
N ASP A 163 1.70 13.23 -12.40
CA ASP A 163 1.56 12.39 -13.59
C ASP A 163 0.42 11.39 -13.41
N SER A 164 -0.61 11.49 -14.26
CA SER A 164 -1.78 10.62 -14.20
C SER A 164 -1.50 9.17 -14.58
N GLN A 165 -0.35 8.90 -15.20
CA GLN A 165 0.10 7.55 -15.52
C GLN A 165 0.87 6.88 -14.37
N SER A 166 1.22 7.63 -13.32
CA SER A 166 1.84 7.08 -12.11
C SER A 166 0.76 6.66 -11.11
N PHE A 167 0.91 5.46 -10.55
CA PHE A 167 -0.06 4.89 -9.62
C PHE A 167 0.62 4.10 -8.51
N ILE A 168 0.09 4.22 -7.29
CA ILE A 168 0.47 3.41 -6.14
C ILE A 168 -0.45 2.20 -5.98
N LEU A 169 -1.74 2.34 -6.28
CA LEU A 169 -2.68 1.23 -6.37
C LEU A 169 -2.81 0.79 -7.84
N GLY A 170 -2.71 -0.51 -8.10
CA GLY A 170 -3.07 -1.05 -9.42
C GLY A 170 -4.56 -0.84 -9.70
N GLU A 171 -4.95 -0.85 -10.98
CA GLU A 171 -6.32 -0.58 -11.42
C GLU A 171 -7.37 -1.47 -10.73
N ALA A 172 -7.07 -2.77 -10.59
CA ALA A 172 -7.97 -3.73 -9.95
C ALA A 172 -8.23 -3.37 -8.48
N GLN A 173 -7.18 -3.02 -7.73
CA GLN A 173 -7.27 -2.64 -6.32
C GLN A 173 -7.95 -1.28 -6.14
N GLU A 174 -7.66 -0.29 -6.98
CA GLU A 174 -8.33 1.01 -6.94
C GLU A 174 -9.84 0.85 -7.12
N ARG A 175 -10.25 0.09 -8.14
CA ARG A 175 -11.67 -0.20 -8.40
C ARG A 175 -12.31 -0.92 -7.22
N TRP A 176 -11.69 -2.01 -6.74
CA TRP A 176 -12.18 -2.76 -5.59
C TRP A 176 -12.34 -1.88 -4.34
N LEU A 177 -11.35 -1.04 -4.03
CA LEU A 177 -11.38 -0.15 -2.88
C LEU A 177 -12.58 0.80 -2.95
N LEU A 178 -12.75 1.49 -4.09
CA LEU A 178 -13.80 2.49 -4.26
C LEU A 178 -15.20 1.86 -4.30
N GLU A 179 -15.37 0.72 -4.97
CA GLU A 179 -16.64 -0.01 -5.01
C GLU A 179 -17.03 -0.54 -3.62
N THR A 180 -16.08 -1.14 -2.91
CA THR A 180 -16.30 -1.70 -1.56
C THR A 180 -16.61 -0.59 -0.56
N ALA A 181 -15.84 0.50 -0.57
CA ALA A 181 -16.06 1.63 0.31
C ALA A 181 -17.40 2.34 0.04
N ARG A 182 -17.84 2.41 -1.22
CA ARG A 182 -19.14 3.01 -1.59
C ARG A 182 -20.32 2.13 -1.18
N THR A 183 -20.21 0.82 -1.29
CA THR A 183 -21.35 -0.11 -1.12
C THR A 183 -21.45 -0.70 0.27
N THR A 184 -20.41 -0.58 1.10
CA THR A 184 -20.41 -1.13 2.47
C THR A 184 -21.57 -0.60 3.32
N PRO A 185 -22.27 -1.47 4.08
CA PRO A 185 -23.29 -1.05 5.04
C PRO A 185 -22.69 -0.51 6.35
N ALA A 186 -21.38 -0.68 6.57
CA ALA A 186 -20.71 -0.23 7.80
C ALA A 186 -20.84 1.29 8.02
N ASP A 187 -20.84 1.71 9.27
CA ASP A 187 -20.81 3.13 9.65
C ASP A 187 -19.40 3.71 9.55
N PHE A 188 -18.37 2.88 9.77
CA PHE A 188 -16.97 3.28 9.73
C PHE A 188 -16.19 2.45 8.71
N ILE A 189 -15.34 3.12 7.95
CA ILE A 189 -14.40 2.51 7.01
C ILE A 189 -13.00 2.68 7.59
N PHE A 190 -12.31 1.58 7.80
CA PHE A 190 -10.91 1.55 8.24
C PHE A 190 -10.04 1.15 7.06
N LEU A 191 -9.19 2.06 6.59
CA LEU A 191 -8.21 1.72 5.55
C LEU A 191 -6.87 1.39 6.21
N ILE A 192 -6.35 0.18 6.02
CA ILE A 192 -5.02 -0.21 6.49
C ILE A 192 -4.06 -0.04 5.31
N SER A 193 -3.19 0.96 5.40
CA SER A 193 -2.29 1.37 4.31
C SER A 193 -0.84 1.19 4.73
N PRO A 194 -0.01 0.41 4.02
CA PRO A 194 1.41 0.33 4.35
C PRO A 194 2.13 1.68 4.21
N ASP A 195 1.66 2.52 3.28
CA ASP A 195 2.27 3.82 2.97
C ASP A 195 1.41 5.01 3.43
N PRO A 196 2.06 6.15 3.75
CA PRO A 196 1.37 7.36 4.17
C PRO A 196 0.64 8.04 3.01
N TRP A 197 -0.48 8.68 3.33
CA TRP A 197 -1.34 9.39 2.40
C TRP A 197 -0.95 10.86 2.30
N THR A 198 -0.73 11.52 3.43
CA THR A 198 -0.47 12.96 3.49
C THR A 198 0.95 13.30 3.92
N VAL A 199 1.54 12.57 4.86
CA VAL A 199 2.92 12.84 5.27
C VAL A 199 3.88 12.21 4.27
N TYR A 200 4.79 13.01 3.70
CA TYR A 200 5.78 12.52 2.76
C TYR A 200 7.10 12.16 3.45
N HIS A 201 7.92 11.34 2.80
CA HIS A 201 9.16 10.85 3.41
C HIS A 201 10.39 11.36 2.65
N THR A 202 11.19 12.23 3.25
CA THR A 202 12.29 12.95 2.56
C THR A 202 13.67 12.29 2.67
N ALA A 203 13.81 11.30 3.55
CA ALA A 203 15.09 10.65 3.89
C ALA A 203 16.15 11.58 4.52
N ALA A 204 15.74 12.74 5.05
CA ALA A 204 16.63 13.68 5.73
C ALA A 204 17.49 13.05 6.85
N HIS A 205 17.02 11.99 7.51
CA HIS A 205 17.78 11.29 8.56
C HIS A 205 19.04 10.56 8.09
N VAL A 206 19.19 10.30 6.78
CA VAL A 206 20.36 9.63 6.18
C VAL A 206 21.03 10.47 5.09
N SER A 207 20.57 11.70 4.86
CA SER A 207 21.09 12.59 3.83
C SER A 207 21.58 13.89 4.44
N THR A 208 22.84 14.24 4.15
CA THR A 208 23.45 15.51 4.55
C THR A 208 23.32 16.60 3.48
N LYS A 209 22.64 16.31 2.36
CA LYS A 209 22.48 17.26 1.26
C LYS A 209 21.58 18.42 1.68
N PRO A 210 21.93 19.69 1.37
CA PRO A 210 21.04 20.82 1.59
C PRO A 210 19.68 20.59 0.91
N GLY A 211 18.58 20.82 1.65
CA GLY A 211 17.21 20.63 1.15
C GLY A 211 16.73 19.19 1.10
N ALA A 212 17.48 18.22 1.67
CA ALA A 212 17.05 16.82 1.77
C ALA A 212 15.79 16.60 2.62
N ASP A 213 15.29 17.65 3.29
CA ASP A 213 14.07 17.69 4.08
C ASP A 213 12.86 18.23 3.31
N ARG A 214 13.01 18.54 2.02
CA ARG A 214 11.96 19.22 1.25
C ARG A 214 11.26 18.35 0.22
N ASP A 215 11.95 17.35 -0.31
CA ASP A 215 11.42 16.52 -1.39
C ASP A 215 11.24 15.07 -0.94
N ASP A 216 10.15 14.48 -1.39
CA ASP A 216 9.77 13.11 -1.06
C ASP A 216 10.62 12.06 -1.81
N LYS A 217 10.99 10.96 -1.15
CA LYS A 217 11.87 9.94 -1.71
C LYS A 217 11.16 8.96 -2.66
N GLY A 218 9.84 9.05 -2.82
CA GLY A 218 9.09 8.22 -3.77
C GLY A 218 8.30 7.05 -3.19
N ASP A 219 8.12 6.99 -1.86
CA ASP A 219 7.63 5.77 -1.20
C ASP A 219 6.13 5.75 -0.88
N GLY A 220 5.47 6.90 -0.74
CA GLY A 220 4.05 6.99 -0.36
C GLY A 220 3.15 7.72 -1.36
N PHE A 221 1.87 7.90 -1.03
CA PHE A 221 0.91 8.62 -1.89
C PHE A 221 1.32 10.05 -2.26
N PRO A 222 2.11 10.80 -1.47
CA PRO A 222 2.66 12.09 -1.91
C PRO A 222 3.55 12.01 -3.17
N SER A 223 3.99 10.82 -3.59
CA SER A 223 4.69 10.60 -4.86
C SER A 223 3.75 10.32 -6.03
N PHE A 224 2.45 10.13 -5.78
CA PHE A 224 1.41 9.72 -6.72
C PHE A 224 0.18 10.64 -6.60
N LEU A 225 0.41 11.95 -6.71
CA LEU A 225 -0.57 12.98 -6.36
C LEU A 225 -1.88 12.83 -7.12
N HIS A 226 -1.83 12.54 -8.43
CA HIS A 226 -3.05 12.38 -9.22
C HIS A 226 -3.98 11.29 -8.64
N GLN A 227 -3.42 10.12 -8.31
CA GLN A 227 -4.21 9.03 -7.72
C GLN A 227 -4.60 9.33 -6.27
N ARG A 228 -3.71 9.93 -5.48
CA ARG A 228 -4.01 10.37 -4.10
C ARG A 228 -5.24 11.27 -4.07
N GLU A 229 -5.27 12.32 -4.90
CA GLU A 229 -6.36 13.28 -4.92
C GLU A 229 -7.68 12.63 -5.33
N ARG A 230 -7.68 11.83 -6.40
CA ARG A 230 -8.86 11.11 -6.86
C ARG A 230 -9.43 10.17 -5.79
N LEU A 231 -8.56 9.45 -5.08
CA LEU A 231 -8.97 8.55 -4.00
C LEU A 231 -9.54 9.32 -2.80
N LEU A 232 -8.87 10.40 -2.37
CA LEU A 232 -9.35 11.22 -1.25
C LEU A 232 -10.70 11.88 -1.56
N GLU A 233 -10.88 12.43 -2.76
CA GLU A 233 -12.15 13.01 -3.22
C GLU A 233 -13.25 11.95 -3.23
N ALA A 234 -12.97 10.75 -3.75
CA ALA A 234 -13.93 9.65 -3.78
C ALA A 234 -14.31 9.16 -2.36
N LEU A 235 -13.33 9.07 -1.45
CA LEU A 235 -13.55 8.67 -0.06
C LEU A 235 -14.32 9.73 0.74
N GLU A 236 -14.02 11.02 0.52
CA GLU A 236 -14.77 12.13 1.10
C GLU A 236 -16.24 12.09 0.66
N ALA A 237 -16.49 11.90 -0.64
CA ALA A 237 -17.83 11.86 -1.23
C ALA A 237 -18.74 10.73 -0.69
N ILE A 238 -18.18 9.69 -0.04
CA ILE A 238 -18.97 8.64 0.62
C ILE A 238 -19.77 9.22 1.81
N GLY A 239 -19.29 10.29 2.43
CA GLY A 239 -19.96 10.96 3.56
C GLY A 239 -19.93 10.17 4.88
N LYS A 240 -19.28 9.00 4.90
CA LYS A 240 -19.01 8.21 6.11
C LYS A 240 -17.61 8.52 6.65
N PRO A 241 -17.36 8.33 7.96
CA PRO A 241 -16.01 8.38 8.49
C PRO A 241 -15.09 7.33 7.84
N VAL A 242 -14.00 7.81 7.25
CA VAL A 242 -12.89 7.01 6.74
C VAL A 242 -11.66 7.26 7.61
N LEU A 243 -11.17 6.22 8.27
CA LEU A 243 -10.00 6.26 9.13
C LEU A 243 -8.87 5.47 8.46
N ILE A 244 -7.88 6.18 7.95
CA ILE A 244 -6.70 5.61 7.30
C ILE A 244 -5.63 5.37 8.36
N PHE A 245 -5.21 4.13 8.56
CA PHE A 245 -4.08 3.77 9.41
C PHE A 245 -2.89 3.49 8.51
N SER A 246 -1.87 4.34 8.58
CA SER A 246 -0.70 4.27 7.70
C SER A 246 0.63 4.17 8.46
N GLY A 247 1.72 3.82 7.77
CA GLY A 247 3.03 3.61 8.39
C GLY A 247 4.20 4.27 7.63
N ASP A 248 5.31 3.55 7.53
CA ASP A 248 6.55 3.88 6.80
C ASP A 248 7.38 5.06 7.32
N VAL A 249 6.76 6.19 7.70
CA VAL A 249 7.52 7.42 8.03
C VAL A 249 8.16 7.41 9.42
N HIS A 250 7.84 6.40 10.23
CA HIS A 250 8.33 6.20 11.60
C HIS A 250 7.89 7.28 12.61
N HIS A 251 6.66 7.79 12.47
CA HIS A 251 6.05 8.71 13.43
C HIS A 251 4.63 8.28 13.76
N ALA A 252 4.18 8.71 14.95
CA ALA A 252 2.78 8.64 15.30
C ALA A 252 2.13 10.00 15.05
N ALA A 253 0.97 10.01 14.38
CA ALA A 253 0.25 11.25 14.10
C ALA A 253 -1.26 11.03 14.02
N SER A 254 -2.02 12.09 14.26
CA SER A 254 -3.44 12.20 13.90
C SER A 254 -3.59 13.39 12.97
N ILE A 255 -4.07 13.17 11.75
CA ILE A 255 -4.21 14.19 10.72
C ILE A 255 -5.64 14.14 10.21
N ARG A 256 -6.32 15.28 10.25
CA ARG A 256 -7.63 15.44 9.64
C ARG A 256 -7.42 15.95 8.22
N ILE A 257 -7.84 15.15 7.24
CA ILE A 257 -7.68 15.45 5.82
C ILE A 257 -8.88 16.24 5.32
N THR A 258 -10.09 15.77 5.64
CA THR A 258 -11.37 16.42 5.31
C THR A 258 -12.30 16.41 6.53
N ALA A 259 -13.57 16.75 6.33
CA ALA A 259 -14.58 16.66 7.40
C ALA A 259 -14.88 15.22 7.83
N ASN A 260 -14.62 14.22 6.98
CA ASN A 260 -14.94 12.81 7.21
C ASN A 260 -13.78 11.83 6.92
N VAL A 261 -12.61 12.32 6.49
CA VAL A 261 -11.42 11.48 6.23
C VAL A 261 -10.28 11.89 7.16
N TRP A 262 -9.74 10.90 7.88
CA TRP A 262 -8.60 11.06 8.79
C TRP A 262 -7.49 10.09 8.44
N GLU A 263 -6.26 10.51 8.65
CA GLU A 263 -5.08 9.65 8.64
C GLU A 263 -4.46 9.59 10.04
N PHE A 264 -4.25 8.37 10.52
CA PHE A 264 -3.58 8.02 11.76
C PHE A 264 -2.29 7.31 11.39
N LEU A 265 -1.16 8.02 11.44
CA LEU A 265 0.14 7.43 11.17
C LEU A 265 0.57 6.64 12.40
N CYS A 266 0.89 5.37 12.20
CA CYS A 266 1.37 4.45 13.21
C CYS A 266 2.91 4.48 13.25
N GLY A 267 3.45 4.78 14.43
CA GLY A 267 4.88 4.69 14.69
C GLY A 267 5.41 3.26 14.56
N PRO A 268 6.73 3.08 14.41
CA PRO A 268 7.32 1.76 14.21
C PRO A 268 7.38 1.00 15.54
N LEU A 269 7.18 -0.33 15.48
CA LEU A 269 7.41 -1.20 16.64
C LEU A 269 8.89 -1.63 16.75
N ALA A 270 9.51 -1.92 15.61
CA ALA A 270 10.84 -2.55 15.53
C ALA A 270 11.91 -1.65 14.88
N SER A 271 11.64 -0.36 14.73
CA SER A 271 12.58 0.61 14.17
C SER A 271 12.62 1.89 15.01
N THR A 272 13.65 2.70 14.80
CA THR A 272 13.83 3.98 15.50
C THR A 272 12.96 5.06 14.86
N GLY A 273 12.44 5.98 15.67
CA GLY A 273 11.75 7.16 15.17
C GLY A 273 12.67 8.02 14.31
N HIS A 274 12.10 8.72 13.33
CA HIS A 274 12.86 9.65 12.49
C HIS A 274 12.83 11.08 13.08
N PRO A 275 13.77 11.96 12.74
CA PRO A 275 13.63 13.38 13.01
C PRO A 275 12.53 13.97 12.13
N LEU A 276 11.85 15.03 12.60
CA LEU A 276 10.74 15.71 11.94
C LEU A 276 11.04 16.15 10.49
N ALA A 277 12.30 16.47 10.19
CA ALA A 277 12.77 16.80 8.84
C ALA A 277 12.55 15.66 7.83
N THR A 278 12.52 14.41 8.29
CA THR A 278 12.21 13.25 7.43
C THR A 278 10.77 13.30 6.92
N LEU A 279 9.88 14.03 7.60
CA LEU A 279 8.46 14.14 7.27
C LEU A 279 8.15 15.40 6.44
N GLY A 280 9.16 16.21 6.12
CA GLY A 280 8.94 17.51 5.49
C GLY A 280 8.72 18.66 6.46
N ASN A 281 9.08 18.49 7.73
CA ASN A 281 8.85 19.48 8.79
C ASN A 281 7.39 19.94 8.97
N PRO A 282 6.40 19.02 9.08
CA PRO A 282 5.04 19.41 9.45
C PRO A 282 5.02 20.03 10.86
N PRO A 283 4.05 20.91 11.16
CA PRO A 283 3.82 21.37 12.52
C PRO A 283 3.35 20.21 13.41
N THR A 284 3.52 20.34 14.72
CA THR A 284 2.98 19.35 15.68
C THR A 284 1.49 19.51 15.95
N GLY A 285 0.90 20.60 15.45
CA GLY A 285 -0.53 20.90 15.47
C GLY A 285 -0.86 22.07 14.53
N GLY A 286 -2.01 22.01 13.86
CA GLY A 286 -2.51 23.05 12.96
C GLY A 286 -2.37 22.72 11.47
N SER A 287 -2.62 23.74 10.64
CA SER A 287 -2.65 23.61 9.17
C SER A 287 -1.28 23.29 8.59
N TRP A 288 -1.24 22.38 7.61
CA TRP A 288 -0.04 22.02 6.86
C TRP A 288 -0.35 21.75 5.39
N GLU A 289 0.54 22.17 4.50
CA GLU A 289 0.43 21.94 3.06
C GLU A 289 1.20 20.67 2.66
N SER A 290 0.48 19.57 2.52
CA SER A 290 0.98 18.29 2.01
C SER A 290 0.98 18.27 0.48
N MET A 291 2.09 18.71 -0.13
CA MET A 291 2.28 18.63 -1.59
C MET A 291 1.07 19.15 -2.38
N GLY A 292 0.55 20.33 -2.00
CA GLY A 292 -0.62 20.96 -2.63
C GLY A 292 -1.97 20.62 -2.01
N ARG A 293 -2.01 19.81 -0.94
CA ARG A 293 -3.21 19.55 -0.15
C ARG A 293 -3.07 20.13 1.26
N SER A 294 -3.94 21.06 1.60
CA SER A 294 -4.08 21.54 2.97
C SER A 294 -4.71 20.46 3.86
N VAL A 295 -4.06 20.17 4.99
CA VAL A 295 -4.54 19.24 6.02
C VAL A 295 -4.40 19.88 7.40
N ASP A 296 -5.17 19.40 8.37
CA ASP A 296 -5.07 19.83 9.77
C ASP A 296 -4.37 18.75 10.59
N VAL A 297 -3.09 18.97 10.91
CA VAL A 297 -2.34 18.10 11.81
C VAL A 297 -2.92 18.28 13.20
N ARG A 298 -3.61 17.26 13.71
CA ARG A 298 -4.26 17.31 15.02
C ARG A 298 -3.26 17.04 16.14
N TRP A 299 -2.32 16.14 15.86
CA TRP A 299 -1.20 15.80 16.73
C TRP A 299 -0.11 15.06 15.95
N LEU A 300 1.15 15.23 16.37
CA LEU A 300 2.31 14.52 15.84
C LEU A 300 3.35 14.30 16.95
N SER A 301 4.02 13.14 16.94
CA SER A 301 5.03 12.76 17.93
C SER A 301 6.25 13.69 18.04
N GLY A 302 6.46 14.60 17.08
CA GLY A 302 7.33 15.78 17.22
C GLY A 302 8.81 15.50 17.51
N PHE A 303 9.39 14.45 16.92
CA PHE A 303 10.80 14.10 17.18
C PHE A 303 11.77 15.16 16.65
N PRO A 304 12.71 15.65 17.48
CA PRO A 304 13.47 16.84 17.16
C PRO A 304 14.56 16.60 16.11
N ASN A 305 14.89 17.63 15.33
CA ASN A 305 15.87 17.58 14.23
C ASN A 305 17.34 17.64 14.71
N ASP A 306 17.58 18.07 15.95
CA ASP A 306 18.92 18.23 16.53
C ASP A 306 19.41 16.97 17.28
N LEU A 307 18.61 15.90 17.29
CA LEU A 307 18.98 14.63 17.89
C LEU A 307 19.36 13.61 16.79
N PRO A 308 20.55 12.97 16.88
CA PRO A 308 20.90 11.86 15.99
C PRO A 308 19.80 10.80 16.03
N TYR A 309 19.30 10.36 14.86
CA TYR A 309 18.06 9.58 14.83
C TYR A 309 18.18 8.27 15.62
N GLN A 310 19.37 7.64 15.68
CA GLN A 310 19.63 6.44 16.48
C GLN A 310 19.38 6.62 18.00
N ARG A 311 19.29 7.88 18.47
CA ARG A 311 18.99 8.25 19.85
C ARG A 311 17.52 8.61 20.08
N ILE A 312 16.70 8.70 19.04
CA ILE A 312 15.25 8.95 19.16
C ILE A 312 14.60 7.69 19.71
N ARG A 313 14.42 7.64 21.03
CA ARG A 313 13.86 6.46 21.71
C ARG A 313 12.36 6.48 21.90
N ASN A 314 11.63 7.45 21.36
CA ASN A 314 10.21 7.59 21.64
C ASN A 314 9.39 6.66 20.74
N ALA A 315 8.66 5.74 21.35
CA ALA A 315 7.71 4.87 20.69
C ALA A 315 6.31 5.19 21.22
N TYR A 316 5.31 5.17 20.34
CA TYR A 316 3.91 5.33 20.71
C TYR A 316 3.13 4.14 20.19
N TYR A 317 2.14 3.71 20.96
CA TYR A 317 1.13 2.77 20.47
C TYR A 317 -0.24 3.45 20.40
N GLY A 318 -1.00 3.09 19.38
CA GLY A 318 -2.37 3.53 19.18
C GLY A 318 -3.34 2.51 19.77
N LEU A 319 -4.35 2.98 20.49
CA LEU A 319 -5.50 2.17 20.89
C LEU A 319 -6.76 2.73 20.21
N VAL A 320 -7.36 1.91 19.35
CA VAL A 320 -8.61 2.22 18.65
C VAL A 320 -9.76 1.63 19.44
N ARG A 321 -10.69 2.48 19.88
CA ARG A 321 -11.92 2.07 20.56
C ARG A 321 -13.12 2.43 19.72
N VAL A 322 -13.87 1.42 19.29
CA VAL A 322 -15.17 1.60 18.64
C VAL A 322 -16.26 1.59 19.73
N ASN A 323 -17.00 2.68 19.83
CA ASN A 323 -18.15 2.84 20.73
C ASN A 323 -19.42 2.80 19.89
N ASN A 324 -20.03 1.63 19.76
CA ASN A 324 -21.18 1.42 18.89
C ASN A 324 -22.39 0.79 19.58
N ALA A 325 -22.22 0.22 20.77
CA ALA A 325 -23.30 -0.35 21.55
C ALA A 325 -23.02 -0.26 23.05
N ALA A 326 -24.09 -0.32 23.84
CA ALA A 326 -24.03 -0.60 25.27
C ALA A 326 -24.57 -2.00 25.56
N GLU A 327 -23.96 -2.68 26.53
CA GLU A 327 -24.56 -3.87 27.14
C GLU A 327 -25.70 -3.44 28.07
N VAL A 328 -26.89 -3.98 27.85
CA VAL A 328 -28.09 -3.72 28.64
C VAL A 328 -28.82 -5.02 28.98
N GLY A 329 -29.70 -5.01 29.98
CA GLY A 329 -30.50 -6.17 30.33
C GLY A 329 -31.44 -6.62 29.20
N ARG A 330 -31.67 -7.94 29.09
CA ARG A 330 -32.73 -8.47 28.22
C ARG A 330 -34.11 -8.09 28.79
N PRO A 331 -35.10 -7.74 27.95
CA PRO A 331 -36.40 -7.26 28.45
C PRO A 331 -37.24 -8.30 29.19
N ARG A 332 -37.02 -9.60 28.95
CA ARG A 332 -37.90 -10.67 29.43
C ARG A 332 -37.20 -11.82 30.15
N ASP A 333 -35.89 -11.98 29.96
CA ASP A 333 -35.12 -13.12 30.48
C ASP A 333 -33.86 -12.66 31.20
N ALA A 334 -33.25 -13.54 31.98
CA ALA A 334 -31.92 -13.30 32.53
C ALA A 334 -30.87 -13.13 31.41
N GLY A 335 -29.92 -12.22 31.63
CA GLY A 335 -28.77 -12.00 30.75
C GLY A 335 -28.75 -10.62 30.07
N LEU A 336 -27.72 -10.41 29.25
CA LEU A 336 -27.43 -9.15 28.57
C LEU A 336 -27.79 -9.21 27.09
N ARG A 337 -28.01 -8.03 26.50
CA ARG A 337 -28.11 -7.77 25.06
C ARG A 337 -27.30 -6.51 24.73
N LEU A 338 -26.96 -6.34 23.45
CA LEU A 338 -26.38 -5.09 22.95
C LEU A 338 -27.49 -4.16 22.46
N ALA A 339 -27.44 -2.90 22.88
CA ALA A 339 -28.26 -1.80 22.36
C ALA A 339 -27.35 -0.85 21.58
N ALA A 340 -27.60 -0.70 20.28
CA ALA A 340 -26.80 0.17 19.41
C ALA A 340 -26.95 1.64 19.80
N PHE A 341 -25.88 2.41 19.63
CA PHE A 341 -25.95 3.87 19.75
C PHE A 341 -26.48 4.50 18.45
N ASP A 342 -27.30 5.54 18.57
CA ASP A 342 -27.81 6.32 17.43
C ASP A 342 -26.67 7.03 16.68
N ARG A 343 -25.63 7.43 17.43
CA ARG A 343 -24.38 8.01 16.92
C ARG A 343 -23.20 7.25 17.48
N PRO A 344 -22.73 6.18 16.79
CA PRO A 344 -21.53 5.50 17.20
C PRO A 344 -20.30 6.40 16.97
N SER A 345 -19.19 6.10 17.64
CA SER A 345 -17.93 6.83 17.49
C SER A 345 -16.72 5.92 17.56
N VAL A 346 -15.60 6.39 17.00
CA VAL A 346 -14.29 5.77 17.12
C VAL A 346 -13.38 6.76 17.83
N THR A 347 -12.73 6.32 18.90
CA THR A 347 -11.69 7.09 19.59
C THR A 347 -10.34 6.42 19.35
N VAL A 348 -9.41 7.15 18.74
CA VAL A 348 -8.01 6.75 18.61
C VAL A 348 -7.20 7.44 19.70
N ARG A 349 -6.50 6.68 20.53
CA ARG A 349 -5.67 7.18 21.62
C ARG A 349 -4.21 6.84 21.40
N TRP A 350 -3.34 7.83 21.47
CA TRP A 350 -1.89 7.63 21.44
C TRP A 350 -1.35 7.60 22.87
N HIS A 351 -0.59 6.55 23.16
CA HIS A 351 0.07 6.36 24.44
C HIS A 351 1.57 6.29 24.23
N ASP A 352 2.31 6.90 25.15
CA ASP A 352 3.75 6.69 25.24
C ASP A 352 4.01 5.21 25.58
N ALA A 353 4.84 4.53 24.78
CA ALA A 353 5.01 3.08 24.87
C ALA A 353 5.82 2.62 26.09
N TYR A 354 6.61 3.51 26.71
CA TYR A 354 7.42 3.16 27.88
C TYR A 354 6.65 3.34 29.18
N THR A 355 5.80 4.37 29.24
CA THR A 355 5.07 4.75 30.45
C THR A 355 3.60 4.35 30.42
N GLY A 356 3.05 4.04 29.25
CA GLY A 356 1.62 3.82 29.04
C GLY A 356 0.77 5.09 29.16
N ARG A 357 1.40 6.26 29.38
CA ARG A 357 0.69 7.53 29.58
C ARG A 357 0.01 7.96 28.29
N LEU A 358 -1.28 8.31 28.38
CA LEU A 358 -2.01 8.95 27.29
C LEU A 358 -1.35 10.28 26.94
N VAL A 359 -1.00 10.47 25.67
CA VAL A 359 -0.43 11.73 25.16
C VAL A 359 -1.38 12.49 24.27
N TYR A 360 -2.30 11.80 23.60
CA TYR A 360 -3.30 12.41 22.72
C TYR A 360 -4.48 11.48 22.48
N ALA A 361 -5.66 12.04 22.20
CA ALA A 361 -6.82 11.28 21.75
C ALA A 361 -7.63 12.09 20.72
N GLU A 362 -8.08 11.41 19.66
CA GLU A 362 -9.00 11.97 18.66
C GLU A 362 -10.27 11.11 18.63
N THR A 363 -11.43 11.75 18.61
CA THR A 363 -12.71 11.05 18.47
C THR A 363 -13.40 11.45 17.17
N VAL A 364 -13.79 10.46 16.39
CA VAL A 364 -14.51 10.59 15.13
C VAL A 364 -15.88 9.95 15.29
N ALA A 365 -16.95 10.71 15.08
CA ALA A 365 -18.32 10.21 15.18
C ALA A 365 -18.90 9.92 13.79
N ALA A 366 -19.76 8.91 13.69
CA ALA A 366 -20.59 8.74 12.50
C ALA A 366 -21.64 9.85 12.39
N SER A 367 -22.08 10.13 11.16
CA SER A 367 -23.36 10.80 10.96
C SER A 367 -24.46 9.99 11.68
N GLY A 368 -25.41 10.68 12.31
CA GLY A 368 -26.47 9.98 13.07
C GLY A 368 -27.30 9.10 12.15
N ARG A 369 -27.75 7.96 12.67
CA ARG A 369 -28.61 7.01 11.95
C ARG A 369 -30.03 7.53 11.74
#